data_AF-O45567-F1
#
_entry.id   AF-O45567-F1
#
_cell.length_a   1.000
_cell.length_b   1.000
_cell.length_c   1.000
_cell.angle_alpha   90.00
_cell.angle_beta   90.00
_cell.angle_gamma   90.00
#
_symmetry.space_group_name_H-M   'P 1'
#
loop_
_entity.id
_entity.type
_entity.pdbx_description
1 polymer ?
#
loop_
_entity_poly.entity_id
_entity_poly.type
_entity_poly.pdbx_seq_one_letter_code
_entity_poly.pdbx_strand_id
1 'polypeptide(L)'
;MFIIIAFIIALSILFSQFVFYFNLYLLYSILYSKRIGFKPELLIIYCRIAADICYSFCVSCMKTNFLVSQFSKKLIVKNLSFFLLEGSITMGIIRATIAFLITLKRFIATFFPTFFHNNWRKIPLYWIIIPILCHLLFDQCIIFGFCGNVIDVPVDCDNFQCTFNECYQKYWEFHEQVVFSLIETLSLLLFIRLYIWKRSSHLLHKVTQIALLDSLMLLLFNISPLLLYSYFSSTLVRVNYPLITVSRNAGSAIESVILWKLLSSKKKVSPNNIRLSNL
;
A
#
# COMPACT_ATOMS: atom_id res chain seq x y z
N MET A 1 24.44 -15.45 -9.93
CA MET A 1 23.01 -15.06 -10.03
C MET A 1 22.16 -15.60 -8.88
N PHE A 2 22.23 -16.91 -8.56
CA PHE A 2 21.48 -17.51 -7.44
C PHE A 2 21.61 -16.77 -6.11
N ILE A 3 22.86 -16.52 -5.64
CA ILE A 3 23.12 -15.84 -4.36
C ILE A 3 22.48 -14.45 -4.31
N ILE A 4 22.52 -13.70 -5.42
CA ILE A 4 21.94 -12.36 -5.52
C ILE A 4 20.41 -12.44 -5.38
N ILE A 5 19.76 -13.38 -6.08
CA ILE A 5 18.30 -13.56 -6.02
C ILE A 5 17.88 -13.97 -4.60
N ALA A 6 18.56 -14.97 -4.02
CA ALA A 6 18.29 -15.44 -2.67
C ALA A 6 18.44 -14.31 -1.63
N PHE A 7 19.48 -13.48 -1.77
CA PHE A 7 19.71 -12.31 -0.93
C PHE A 7 18.57 -11.28 -1.04
N ILE A 8 18.13 -10.94 -2.26
CA ILE A 8 17.04 -9.97 -2.46
C ILE A 8 15.71 -10.52 -1.93
N ILE A 9 15.44 -11.82 -2.11
CA ILE A 9 14.25 -12.48 -1.55
C ILE A 9 14.30 -12.45 -0.01
N ALA A 10 15.44 -12.79 0.59
CA ALA A 10 15.62 -12.73 2.05
C ALA A 10 15.43 -11.29 2.58
N LEU A 11 15.95 -10.28 1.88
CA LEU A 11 15.74 -8.88 2.23
C LEU A 11 14.26 -8.48 2.13
N SER A 12 13.55 -8.96 1.10
CA SER A 12 12.11 -8.75 0.95
C SER A 12 11.31 -9.33 2.11
N ILE A 13 11.69 -10.54 2.57
CA ILE A 13 11.08 -11.21 3.74
C ILE A 13 11.36 -10.40 5.00
N LEU A 14 12.59 -9.94 5.19
CA LEU A 14 12.97 -9.15 6.36
C LEU A 14 12.15 -7.85 6.46
N PHE A 15 12.03 -7.10 5.36
CA PHE A 15 11.20 -5.89 5.34
C PHE A 15 9.70 -6.20 5.53
N SER A 16 9.17 -7.26 4.90
CA SER A 16 7.76 -7.61 5.10
C SER A 16 7.46 -8.03 6.54
N GLN A 17 8.36 -8.77 7.19
CA GLN A 17 8.22 -9.14 8.60
C GLN A 17 8.28 -7.91 9.51
N PHE A 18 9.21 -6.97 9.23
CA PHE A 18 9.25 -5.70 9.96
C PHE A 18 7.92 -4.94 9.86
N VAL A 19 7.39 -4.75 8.64
CA VAL A 19 6.11 -4.06 8.43
C VAL A 19 4.96 -4.80 9.14
N PHE A 20 4.90 -6.13 9.01
CA PHE A 20 3.91 -6.97 9.67
C PHE A 20 3.88 -6.75 11.19
N TYR A 21 5.01 -6.98 11.87
CA TYR A 21 5.07 -6.86 13.33
C TYR A 21 4.87 -5.42 13.82
N PHE A 22 5.44 -4.44 13.11
CA PHE A 22 5.33 -3.04 13.51
C PHE A 22 3.89 -2.51 13.35
N ASN A 23 3.22 -2.84 12.25
CA ASN A 23 1.82 -2.46 12.05
C ASN A 23 0.87 -3.24 12.96
N LEU A 24 1.17 -4.51 13.26
CA LEU A 24 0.43 -5.28 14.26
C LEU A 24 0.53 -4.64 15.65
N TYR A 25 1.74 -4.24 16.06
CA TYR A 25 1.96 -3.49 17.31
C TYR A 25 1.22 -2.15 17.32
N LEU A 26 1.23 -1.41 16.21
CA LEU A 26 0.54 -0.13 16.08
C LEU A 26 -0.98 -0.32 16.22
N LEU A 27 -1.56 -1.28 15.51
CA LEU A 27 -2.99 -1.58 15.56
C LEU A 27 -3.41 -2.06 16.95
N TYR A 28 -2.62 -2.94 17.57
CA TYR A 28 -2.81 -3.39 18.95
C TYR A 28 -2.76 -2.23 19.95
N SER A 29 -1.82 -1.29 19.76
CA SER A 29 -1.66 -0.10 20.60
C SER A 29 -2.85 0.86 20.52
N ILE A 30 -3.55 0.89 19.39
CA ILE A 30 -4.73 1.73 19.14
C ILE A 30 -6.01 1.06 19.67
N LEU A 31 -6.26 -0.21 19.29
CA LEU A 31 -7.54 -0.87 19.55
C LEU A 31 -7.62 -1.52 20.93
N TYR A 32 -6.53 -2.15 21.40
CA TYR A 32 -6.54 -2.96 22.61
C TYR A 32 -5.84 -2.26 23.79
N SER A 33 -4.56 -1.90 23.62
CA SER A 33 -3.78 -1.31 24.72
C SER A 33 -4.19 0.13 25.05
N LYS A 34 -4.93 0.80 24.14
CA LYS A 34 -5.37 2.21 24.25
C LYS A 34 -4.24 3.21 24.56
N ARG A 35 -2.98 2.84 24.27
CA ARG A 35 -1.81 3.73 24.38
C ARG A 35 -1.94 4.92 23.43
N ILE A 36 -2.57 4.68 22.29
CA ILE A 36 -2.94 5.68 21.29
C ILE A 36 -4.48 5.77 21.29
N GLY A 37 -5.03 6.96 21.52
CA GLY A 37 -6.47 7.15 21.57
C GLY A 37 -7.14 6.91 20.21
N PHE A 38 -8.11 5.99 20.17
CA PHE A 38 -8.91 5.72 18.98
C PHE A 38 -9.74 6.94 18.57
N LYS A 39 -9.71 7.27 17.28
CA LYS A 39 -10.47 8.37 16.67
C LYS A 39 -11.25 7.87 15.46
N PRO A 40 -12.59 7.96 15.43
CA PRO A 40 -13.40 7.46 14.32
C PRO A 40 -13.11 8.17 12.99
N GLU A 41 -12.64 9.42 13.03
CA GLU A 41 -12.25 10.19 11.84
C GLU A 41 -11.09 9.56 11.06
N LEU A 42 -10.26 8.77 11.75
CA LEU A 42 -9.08 8.07 11.21
C LEU A 42 -9.37 6.61 10.84
N LEU A 43 -10.64 6.19 10.80
CA LEU A 43 -11.03 4.80 10.52
C LEU A 43 -10.34 4.23 9.26
N ILE A 44 -10.32 4.99 8.16
CA ILE A 44 -9.69 4.55 6.90
C ILE A 44 -8.19 4.32 7.06
N ILE A 45 -7.51 5.11 7.92
CA ILE A 45 -6.09 4.92 8.22
C ILE A 45 -5.89 3.62 9.01
N TYR A 46 -6.79 3.28 9.94
CA TYR A 46 -6.71 1.99 10.63
C TYR A 46 -6.96 0.81 9.67
N CYS A 47 -7.89 0.97 8.72
CA CYS A 47 -8.08 -0.01 7.64
C CYS A 47 -6.82 -0.16 6.78
N ARG A 48 -6.10 0.93 6.48
CA ARG A 48 -4.80 0.88 5.79
C ARG A 48 -3.77 0.07 6.58
N ILE A 49 -3.63 0.34 7.87
CA ILE A 49 -2.72 -0.41 8.76
C ILE A 49 -3.08 -1.91 8.74
N ALA A 50 -4.36 -2.26 8.83
CA ALA A 50 -4.81 -3.65 8.75
C ALA A 50 -4.50 -4.29 7.39
N ALA A 51 -4.72 -3.56 6.29
CA ALA A 51 -4.38 -4.03 4.95
C ALA A 51 -2.87 -4.24 4.78
N ASP A 52 -2.02 -3.37 5.34
CA ASP A 52 -0.57 -3.53 5.32
C ASP A 52 -0.13 -4.77 6.10
N ILE A 53 -0.79 -5.12 7.22
CA ILE A 53 -0.53 -6.37 7.97
C ILE A 53 -0.83 -7.57 7.07
N CYS A 54 -2.04 -7.64 6.49
CA CYS A 54 -2.45 -8.77 5.64
C CYS A 54 -1.55 -8.90 4.40
N TYR A 55 -1.26 -7.79 3.73
CA TYR A 55 -0.35 -7.76 2.58
C TYR A 55 1.05 -8.26 2.95
N SER A 56 1.62 -7.74 4.04
CA SER A 56 2.97 -8.12 4.46
C SER A 56 3.05 -9.60 4.86
N PHE A 57 2.00 -10.14 5.47
CA PHE A 57 1.89 -11.57 5.77
C PHE A 57 1.87 -12.42 4.49
N CYS A 58 0.98 -12.10 3.53
CA CYS A 58 0.90 -12.81 2.26
C CYS A 58 2.21 -12.76 1.48
N VAL A 59 2.82 -11.57 1.36
CA VAL A 59 4.12 -11.40 0.68
C VAL A 59 5.21 -12.20 1.37
N SER A 60 5.24 -12.22 2.71
CA SER A 60 6.23 -13.03 3.42
C SER A 60 6.05 -14.51 3.14
N CYS A 61 4.83 -15.05 3.19
CA CYS A 61 4.55 -16.45 2.90
C CYS A 61 4.96 -16.81 1.47
N MET A 62 4.60 -15.96 0.50
CA MET A 62 4.96 -16.12 -0.91
C MET A 62 6.48 -16.12 -1.12
N LYS A 63 7.19 -15.13 -0.58
CA LYS A 63 8.65 -15.03 -0.74
C LYS A 63 9.40 -16.15 -0.03
N THR A 64 8.92 -16.58 1.15
CA THR A 64 9.45 -17.78 1.82
C THR A 64 9.26 -19.02 0.96
N ASN A 65 8.10 -19.21 0.33
CA ASN A 65 7.87 -20.33 -0.58
C ASN A 65 8.83 -20.32 -1.77
N PHE A 66 9.06 -19.16 -2.39
CA PHE A 66 10.05 -19.03 -3.48
C PHE A 66 11.49 -19.28 -3.00
N LEU A 67 11.85 -18.84 -1.79
CA LEU A 67 13.17 -19.12 -1.21
C LEU A 67 13.35 -20.62 -0.92
N VAL A 68 12.35 -21.29 -0.37
CA VAL A 68 12.40 -22.74 -0.08
C VAL A 68 12.49 -23.55 -1.37
N SER A 69 11.72 -23.16 -2.40
CA SER A 69 11.74 -23.80 -3.72
C SER A 69 13.14 -23.77 -4.36
N GLN A 70 13.94 -22.73 -4.08
CA GLN A 70 15.32 -22.63 -4.52
C GLN A 70 16.28 -23.64 -3.87
N PHE A 71 16.01 -24.08 -2.64
CA PHE A 71 16.87 -25.00 -1.90
C PHE A 71 16.41 -26.45 -1.95
N SER A 72 15.11 -26.71 -2.01
CA SER A 72 14.55 -28.06 -1.96
C SER A 72 13.28 -28.20 -2.78
N LYS A 73 13.39 -28.90 -3.91
CA LYS A 73 12.24 -29.28 -4.73
C LYS A 73 11.25 -30.21 -4.00
N LYS A 74 11.70 -30.90 -2.94
CA LYS A 74 10.87 -31.85 -2.18
C LYS A 74 9.77 -31.18 -1.35
N LEU A 75 9.94 -29.90 -1.02
CA LEU A 75 8.98 -29.13 -0.19
C LEU A 75 7.92 -28.40 -1.03
N ILE A 76 7.97 -28.54 -2.37
CA ILE A 76 7.09 -27.83 -3.28
C ILE A 76 5.74 -28.54 -3.35
N VAL A 77 4.67 -27.79 -3.09
CA VAL A 77 3.28 -28.23 -3.25
C VAL A 77 2.75 -27.70 -4.58
N LYS A 78 2.18 -28.60 -5.42
CA LYS A 78 1.60 -28.22 -6.71
C LYS A 78 0.57 -27.10 -6.52
N ASN A 79 0.60 -26.09 -7.39
CA ASN A 79 -0.28 -24.92 -7.40
C ASN A 79 -0.20 -24.00 -6.16
N LEU A 80 0.64 -24.28 -5.14
CA LEU A 80 0.76 -23.40 -3.97
C LEU A 80 1.27 -22.00 -4.33
N SER A 81 2.20 -21.91 -5.29
CA SER A 81 2.71 -20.64 -5.81
C SER A 81 1.58 -19.75 -6.36
N PHE A 82 0.57 -20.35 -7.02
CA PHE A 82 -0.61 -19.62 -7.50
C PHE A 82 -1.36 -18.97 -6.36
N PHE A 83 -1.78 -19.74 -5.35
CA PHE A 83 -2.58 -19.23 -4.24
C PHE A 83 -1.84 -18.17 -3.39
N LEU A 84 -0.54 -18.34 -3.18
CA LEU A 84 0.27 -17.37 -2.42
C LEU A 84 0.46 -16.06 -3.19
N LEU A 85 0.70 -16.15 -4.50
CA LEU A 85 0.88 -15.00 -5.36
C LEU A 85 -0.45 -14.26 -5.54
N GLU A 86 -1.52 -14.99 -5.85
CA GLU A 86 -2.88 -14.47 -5.97
C GLU A 86 -3.35 -13.78 -4.68
N GLY A 87 -3.11 -14.41 -3.52
CA GLY A 87 -3.40 -13.80 -2.22
C GLY A 87 -2.62 -12.50 -2.00
N SER A 88 -1.35 -12.46 -2.44
CA SER A 88 -0.52 -11.25 -2.35
C SER A 88 -1.02 -10.14 -3.27
N ILE A 89 -1.47 -10.47 -4.48
CA ILE A 89 -2.06 -9.56 -5.47
C ILE A 89 -3.37 -8.97 -4.93
N THR A 90 -4.28 -9.84 -4.47
CA THR A 90 -5.55 -9.46 -3.86
C THR A 90 -5.35 -8.48 -2.70
N MET A 91 -4.41 -8.76 -1.78
CA MET A 91 -4.08 -7.85 -0.69
C MET A 91 -3.44 -6.55 -1.19
N GLY A 92 -2.66 -6.62 -2.27
CA GLY A 92 -2.11 -5.46 -2.96
C GLY A 92 -3.20 -4.54 -3.53
N ILE A 93 -4.23 -5.10 -4.17
CA ILE A 93 -5.40 -4.36 -4.66
C ILE A 93 -6.10 -3.67 -3.51
N ILE A 94 -6.44 -4.40 -2.43
CA ILE A 94 -7.10 -3.84 -1.24
C ILE A 94 -6.30 -2.64 -0.70
N ARG A 95 -4.99 -2.82 -0.54
CA ARG A 95 -4.08 -1.79 -0.05
C ARG A 95 -4.07 -0.55 -0.95
N ALA A 96 -3.95 -0.74 -2.26
CA ALA A 96 -3.92 0.35 -3.24
C ALA A 96 -5.27 1.09 -3.30
N THR A 97 -6.40 0.38 -3.28
CA THR A 97 -7.74 0.98 -3.23
C THR A 97 -7.92 1.81 -1.96
N ILE A 98 -7.50 1.33 -0.79
CA ILE A 98 -7.56 2.11 0.46
C ILE A 98 -6.67 3.36 0.37
N ALA A 99 -5.45 3.24 -0.16
CA ALA A 99 -4.56 4.39 -0.35
C ALA A 99 -5.17 5.45 -1.29
N PHE A 100 -5.81 5.02 -2.38
CA PHE A 100 -6.56 5.89 -3.28
C PHE A 100 -7.72 6.58 -2.55
N LEU A 101 -8.54 5.85 -1.78
CA LEU A 101 -9.65 6.42 -1.03
C LEU A 101 -9.19 7.45 0.02
N ILE A 102 -8.05 7.22 0.70
CA ILE A 102 -7.45 8.18 1.62
C ILE A 102 -7.07 9.47 0.87
N THR A 103 -6.41 9.33 -0.29
CA THR A 103 -5.96 10.45 -1.10
C THR A 103 -7.15 11.24 -1.66
N LEU A 104 -8.17 10.54 -2.16
CA LEU A 104 -9.42 11.14 -2.64
C LEU A 104 -10.17 11.87 -1.52
N LYS A 105 -10.24 11.28 -0.32
CA LYS A 105 -10.84 11.94 0.86
C LYS A 105 -10.10 13.23 1.19
N ARG A 106 -8.76 13.22 1.20
CA ARG A 106 -7.94 14.42 1.43
C ARG A 106 -8.15 15.46 0.33
N PHE A 107 -8.22 15.02 -0.93
CA PHE A 107 -8.49 15.87 -2.08
C PHE A 107 -9.82 16.59 -1.92
N ILE A 108 -10.92 15.86 -1.67
CA ILE A 108 -12.25 16.45 -1.51
C ILE A 108 -12.29 17.39 -0.29
N ALA A 109 -11.68 17.02 0.84
CA ALA A 109 -11.64 17.86 2.03
C ALA A 109 -10.87 19.18 1.80
N THR A 110 -9.81 19.15 0.99
CA THR A 110 -8.99 20.34 0.69
C THR A 110 -9.61 21.19 -0.41
N PHE A 111 -10.17 20.54 -1.44
CA PHE A 111 -10.69 21.21 -2.62
C PHE A 111 -12.12 21.75 -2.45
N PHE A 112 -12.96 21.02 -1.71
CA PHE A 112 -14.37 21.30 -1.49
C PHE A 112 -14.73 21.23 0.01
N PRO A 113 -14.14 22.10 0.86
CA PRO A 113 -14.29 22.02 2.31
C PRO A 113 -15.75 22.13 2.78
N THR A 114 -16.55 22.98 2.14
CA THR A 114 -17.98 23.19 2.47
C THR A 114 -18.80 21.93 2.21
N PHE A 115 -18.60 21.30 1.05
CA PHE A 115 -19.26 20.03 0.69
C PHE A 115 -18.84 18.91 1.64
N PHE A 116 -17.55 18.83 1.96
CA PHE A 116 -17.01 17.83 2.87
C PHE A 116 -17.58 17.96 4.28
N HIS A 117 -17.68 19.18 4.82
CA HIS A 117 -18.23 19.40 6.15
C HIS A 117 -19.70 18.99 6.26
N ASN A 118 -20.50 19.33 5.24
CA ASN A 118 -21.94 19.07 5.24
C ASN A 118 -22.27 17.58 5.02
N ASN A 119 -21.56 16.91 4.10
CA ASN A 119 -21.97 15.59 3.63
C ASN A 119 -21.08 14.45 4.16
N TRP A 120 -19.81 14.71 4.53
CA TRP A 120 -18.80 13.65 4.71
C TRP A 120 -18.29 13.47 6.15
N ARG A 121 -18.94 14.09 7.13
CA ARG A 121 -18.51 14.02 8.54
C ARG A 121 -18.54 12.58 9.11
N LYS A 122 -19.36 11.70 8.53
CA LYS A 122 -19.36 10.26 8.81
C LYS A 122 -19.34 9.53 7.48
N ILE A 123 -18.15 9.15 6.98
CA ILE A 123 -18.05 8.25 5.82
C ILE A 123 -18.53 6.88 6.29
N PRO A 124 -19.69 6.39 5.84
CA PRO A 124 -20.11 5.06 6.23
C PRO A 124 -19.23 4.01 5.56
N LEU A 125 -19.01 2.91 6.27
CA LEU A 125 -18.07 1.84 5.91
C LEU A 125 -18.33 1.27 4.50
N TYR A 126 -19.56 1.34 4.00
CA TYR A 126 -19.92 0.87 2.66
C TYR A 126 -19.16 1.60 1.55
N TRP A 127 -18.78 2.89 1.71
CA TRP A 127 -17.95 3.60 0.72
C TRP A 127 -16.53 3.05 0.61
N ILE A 128 -16.08 2.27 1.60
CA ILE A 128 -14.78 1.60 1.57
C ILE A 128 -14.94 0.18 1.01
N ILE A 129 -15.97 -0.55 1.47
CA ILE A 129 -16.19 -1.95 1.10
C ILE A 129 -16.56 -2.10 -0.39
N ILE A 130 -17.50 -1.29 -0.88
CA ILE A 130 -18.00 -1.39 -2.27
C ILE A 130 -16.88 -1.29 -3.31
N PRO A 131 -16.03 -0.23 -3.32
CA PRO A 131 -14.98 -0.13 -4.33
C PRO A 131 -13.96 -1.28 -4.22
N ILE A 132 -13.66 -1.76 -3.02
CA ILE A 132 -12.77 -2.93 -2.84
C ILE A 132 -13.38 -4.17 -3.51
N LEU A 133 -14.64 -4.50 -3.18
CA LEU A 133 -15.32 -5.67 -3.76
C LEU A 133 -15.41 -5.55 -5.29
N CYS A 134 -15.70 -4.37 -5.82
CA CYS A 134 -15.73 -4.14 -7.27
C CYS A 134 -14.37 -4.42 -7.92
N HIS A 135 -13.26 -3.93 -7.34
CA HIS A 135 -11.92 -4.19 -7.88
C HIS A 135 -11.56 -5.67 -7.81
N LEU A 136 -11.88 -6.35 -6.69
CA LEU A 136 -11.61 -7.77 -6.54
C LEU A 136 -12.40 -8.61 -7.55
N LEU A 137 -13.70 -8.36 -7.71
CA LEU A 137 -14.52 -9.07 -8.68
C LEU A 137 -14.04 -8.81 -10.11
N PHE A 138 -13.68 -7.56 -10.43
CA PHE A 138 -13.15 -7.21 -11.74
C PHE A 138 -11.84 -7.95 -12.04
N ASP A 139 -10.91 -7.99 -11.08
CA ASP A 139 -9.65 -8.72 -11.21
C ASP A 139 -9.87 -10.23 -11.44
N GLN A 140 -10.78 -10.86 -10.69
CA GLN A 140 -11.15 -12.27 -10.92
C GLN A 140 -11.75 -12.51 -12.31
N CYS A 141 -12.60 -11.60 -12.78
CA CYS A 141 -13.15 -11.65 -14.14
C CYS A 141 -12.06 -11.53 -15.22
N ILE A 142 -11.02 -10.72 -14.99
CA ILE A 142 -9.91 -10.59 -15.93
C ILE A 142 -9.03 -11.85 -15.91
N ILE A 143 -8.67 -12.37 -14.74
CA ILE A 143 -7.82 -13.59 -14.60
C ILE A 143 -8.46 -14.78 -15.32
N PHE A 144 -9.67 -15.14 -14.90
CA PHE A 144 -10.32 -16.39 -15.34
C PHE A 144 -11.21 -16.22 -16.57
N GLY A 145 -11.81 -15.04 -16.75
CA GLY A 145 -12.72 -14.77 -17.86
C GLY A 145 -11.97 -14.28 -19.11
N PHE A 146 -11.41 -13.07 -19.04
CA PHE A 146 -10.83 -12.41 -20.21
C PHE A 146 -9.49 -13.04 -20.65
N CYS A 147 -8.57 -13.22 -19.70
CA CYS A 147 -7.27 -13.81 -19.99
C CYS A 147 -7.29 -15.34 -19.99
N GLY A 148 -8.31 -15.99 -19.43
CA GLY A 148 -8.45 -17.45 -19.46
C GLY A 148 -7.30 -18.19 -18.78
N ASN A 149 -6.79 -17.67 -17.66
CA ASN A 149 -5.68 -18.29 -16.94
C ASN A 149 -6.11 -19.63 -16.31
N VAL A 150 -5.35 -20.69 -16.55
CA VAL A 150 -5.62 -22.03 -16.01
C VAL A 150 -4.73 -22.29 -14.79
N ILE A 151 -5.30 -22.89 -13.73
CA ILE A 151 -4.56 -23.24 -12.51
C ILE A 151 -3.80 -24.57 -12.71
N ASP A 152 -2.74 -24.53 -13.52
CA ASP A 152 -1.80 -25.64 -13.68
C ASP A 152 -0.36 -25.11 -13.69
N VAL A 153 0.11 -24.71 -12.52
CA VAL A 153 1.41 -24.06 -12.37
C VAL A 153 2.49 -25.13 -12.24
N PRO A 154 3.58 -25.07 -13.04
CA PRO A 154 4.64 -26.06 -12.97
C PRO A 154 5.32 -26.04 -11.60
N VAL A 155 5.75 -27.21 -11.13
CA VAL A 155 6.39 -27.34 -9.81
C VAL A 155 7.67 -26.50 -9.68
N ASP A 156 8.38 -26.29 -10.78
CA ASP A 156 9.59 -25.46 -10.80
C ASP A 156 9.30 -23.94 -10.93
N CYS A 157 8.04 -23.51 -10.75
CA CYS A 157 7.66 -22.11 -10.86
C CYS A 157 8.00 -21.31 -9.60
N ASP A 158 8.90 -20.35 -9.74
CA ASP A 158 9.41 -19.47 -8.69
C ASP A 158 9.15 -17.97 -8.94
N ASN A 159 8.32 -17.65 -9.94
CA ASN A 159 8.11 -16.27 -10.36
C ASN A 159 6.70 -16.02 -10.92
N PHE A 160 6.38 -14.74 -11.10
CA PHE A 160 5.10 -14.27 -11.62
C PHE A 160 4.83 -14.77 -13.05
N GLN A 161 5.88 -14.88 -13.89
CA GLN A 161 5.74 -15.19 -15.30
C GLN A 161 5.35 -16.64 -15.61
N CYS A 162 5.75 -17.58 -14.75
CA CYS A 162 5.34 -18.98 -14.87
C CYS A 162 4.02 -19.28 -14.14
N THR A 163 3.50 -18.33 -13.35
CA THR A 163 2.24 -18.50 -12.60
C THR A 163 1.03 -18.03 -13.39
N PHE A 164 1.17 -16.91 -14.10
CA PHE A 164 0.12 -16.31 -14.90
C PHE A 164 0.51 -16.21 -16.37
N ASN A 165 -0.46 -16.27 -17.27
CA ASN A 165 -0.22 -16.03 -18.68
C ASN A 165 0.14 -14.56 -18.98
N GLU A 166 0.72 -14.33 -20.15
CA GLU A 166 1.19 -13.00 -20.57
C GLU A 166 0.06 -11.94 -20.60
N CYS A 167 -1.18 -12.35 -20.90
CA CYS A 167 -2.33 -11.45 -20.89
C CYS A 167 -2.54 -10.82 -19.51
N TYR A 168 -2.61 -11.66 -18.46
CA TYR A 168 -2.83 -11.17 -17.11
C TYR A 168 -1.62 -10.37 -16.61
N GLN A 169 -0.40 -10.77 -16.99
CA GLN A 169 0.81 -10.03 -16.62
C GLN A 169 0.76 -8.58 -17.13
N LYS A 170 0.45 -8.38 -18.41
CA LYS A 170 0.35 -7.04 -19.03
C LYS A 170 -0.78 -6.22 -18.40
N TYR A 171 -1.93 -6.86 -18.16
CA TYR A 171 -3.04 -6.21 -17.48
C TYR A 171 -2.64 -5.73 -16.07
N TRP A 172 -2.00 -6.60 -15.29
CA TRP A 172 -1.61 -6.28 -13.92
C TRP A 172 -0.61 -5.13 -13.86
N GLU A 173 0.42 -5.17 -14.72
CA GLU A 173 1.41 -4.08 -14.83
C GLU A 173 0.75 -2.75 -15.20
N PHE A 174 -0.15 -2.77 -16.19
CA PHE A 174 -0.89 -1.58 -16.61
C PHE A 174 -1.83 -1.04 -15.51
N HIS A 175 -2.61 -1.92 -14.88
CA HIS A 175 -3.49 -1.58 -13.76
C HIS A 175 -2.69 -0.92 -12.63
N GLU A 176 -1.55 -1.50 -12.27
CA GLU A 176 -0.69 -0.96 -11.22
C GLU A 176 -0.14 0.43 -11.57
N GLN A 177 0.31 0.63 -12.81
CA GLN A 177 0.75 1.94 -13.30
C GLN A 177 -0.37 2.99 -13.23
N VAL A 178 -1.58 2.66 -13.71
CA VAL A 178 -2.72 3.58 -13.72
C VAL A 178 -3.12 3.98 -12.30
N VAL A 179 -3.25 3.01 -11.39
CA VAL A 179 -3.66 3.29 -10.00
C VAL A 179 -2.64 4.17 -9.28
N PHE A 180 -1.35 3.85 -9.35
CA PHE A 180 -0.33 4.67 -8.68
C PHE A 180 -0.19 6.06 -9.29
N SER A 181 -0.32 6.19 -10.62
CA SER A 181 -0.30 7.50 -11.30
C SER A 181 -1.48 8.38 -10.88
N LEU A 182 -2.68 7.80 -10.71
CA LEU A 182 -3.85 8.51 -10.19
C LEU A 182 -3.62 9.00 -8.75
N ILE A 183 -3.10 8.15 -7.87
CA ILE A 183 -2.80 8.51 -6.48
C ILE A 183 -1.76 9.63 -6.42
N GLU A 184 -0.69 9.52 -7.22
CA GLU A 184 0.37 10.54 -7.28
C GLU A 184 -0.18 11.87 -7.80
N THR A 185 -0.94 11.86 -8.89
CA THR A 185 -1.52 13.07 -9.48
C THR A 185 -2.39 13.81 -8.46
N LEU A 186 -3.27 13.10 -7.75
CA LEU A 186 -4.09 13.68 -6.69
C LEU A 186 -3.25 14.22 -5.52
N SER A 187 -2.17 13.52 -5.16
CA SER A 187 -1.25 13.93 -4.11
C SER A 187 -0.44 15.18 -4.48
N LEU A 188 -0.03 15.29 -5.75
CA LEU A 188 0.64 16.48 -6.29
C LEU A 188 -0.30 17.68 -6.32
N LEU A 189 -1.55 17.51 -6.78
CA LEU A 189 -2.57 18.56 -6.75
C LEU A 189 -2.84 19.05 -5.32
N LEU A 190 -2.91 18.12 -4.36
CA LEU A 190 -3.00 18.43 -2.93
C LEU A 190 -1.79 19.24 -2.44
N PHE A 191 -0.59 18.82 -2.79
CA PHE A 191 0.64 19.53 -2.43
C PHE A 191 0.64 20.95 -3.00
N ILE A 192 0.35 21.14 -4.29
CA ILE A 192 0.31 22.46 -4.95
C ILE A 192 -0.70 23.37 -4.24
N ARG A 193 -1.92 22.86 -3.98
CA ARG A 193 -2.95 23.64 -3.30
C ARG A 193 -2.54 24.04 -1.87
N LEU A 194 -1.97 23.10 -1.12
CA LEU A 194 -1.49 23.37 0.24
C LEU A 194 -0.28 24.32 0.26
N TYR A 195 0.58 24.26 -0.76
CA TYR A 195 1.72 25.17 -0.92
C TYR A 195 1.26 26.60 -1.20
N ILE A 196 0.27 26.79 -2.08
CA ILE A 196 -0.34 28.10 -2.34
C ILE A 196 -1.01 28.64 -1.07
N TRP A 197 -1.71 27.79 -0.31
CA TRP A 197 -2.38 28.19 0.94
C TRP A 197 -1.39 28.48 2.08
N LYS A 198 -0.20 27.85 2.08
CA LYS A 198 0.84 27.99 3.13
C LYS A 198 1.24 29.45 3.42
N ARG A 199 0.97 30.38 2.50
CA ARG A 199 1.13 31.83 2.74
C ARG A 199 0.31 32.38 3.93
N SER A 200 -0.68 31.64 4.44
CA SER A 200 -1.66 32.16 5.42
C SER A 200 -1.59 31.60 6.85
N SER A 201 -0.91 30.48 7.15
CA SER A 201 -0.78 30.04 8.57
C SER A 201 0.31 28.99 8.88
N HIS A 202 0.93 29.09 10.06
CA HIS A 202 1.94 28.15 10.57
C HIS A 202 1.41 26.71 10.80
N LEU A 203 0.10 26.55 11.04
CA LEU A 203 -0.50 25.24 11.33
C LEU A 203 -0.54 24.32 10.10
N LEU A 204 -0.57 24.89 8.88
CA LEU A 204 -0.49 24.12 7.65
C LEU A 204 0.83 23.36 7.51
N HIS A 205 1.91 23.79 8.18
CA HIS A 205 3.24 23.20 8.00
C HIS A 205 3.26 21.68 8.19
N LYS A 206 2.63 21.17 9.27
CA LYS A 206 2.63 19.73 9.56
C LYS A 206 1.79 18.93 8.56
N VAL A 207 0.62 19.43 8.17
CA VAL A 207 -0.27 18.73 7.22
C VAL A 207 0.36 18.71 5.83
N THR A 208 0.92 19.83 5.38
CA THR A 208 1.64 19.94 4.12
C THR A 208 2.89 19.04 4.09
N GLN A 209 3.63 18.95 5.20
CA GLN A 209 4.77 18.05 5.32
C GLN A 209 4.37 16.57 5.19
N ILE A 210 3.26 16.16 5.82
CA ILE A 210 2.77 14.78 5.71
C ILE A 210 2.33 14.48 4.27
N ALA A 211 1.62 15.41 3.63
CA ALA A 211 1.20 15.24 2.23
C ALA A 211 2.40 15.14 1.27
N LEU A 212 3.41 16.01 1.43
CA LEU A 212 4.64 15.96 0.64
C LEU A 212 5.40 14.65 0.85
N LEU A 213 5.49 14.20 2.10
CA LEU A 213 6.16 12.96 2.45
C LEU A 213 5.44 11.77 1.82
N ASP A 214 4.11 11.71 1.88
CA ASP A 214 3.31 10.66 1.22
C ASP A 214 3.56 10.65 -0.30
N SER A 215 3.54 11.81 -0.96
CA SER A 215 3.86 11.89 -2.41
C SER A 215 5.29 11.45 -2.72
N LEU A 216 6.27 11.88 -1.92
CA LEU A 216 7.67 11.51 -2.12
C LEU A 216 7.89 10.01 -1.93
N MET A 217 7.24 9.42 -0.92
CA MET A 217 7.31 8.00 -0.64
C MET A 217 6.70 7.18 -1.78
N LEU A 218 5.55 7.59 -2.33
CA LEU A 218 4.92 6.93 -3.47
C LEU A 218 5.79 7.01 -4.73
N LEU A 219 6.35 8.18 -5.02
CA LEU A 219 7.22 8.38 -6.18
C LEU A 219 8.49 7.52 -6.07
N LEU A 220 9.20 7.59 -4.93
CA LEU A 220 10.48 6.91 -4.75
C LEU A 220 10.32 5.40 -4.64
N PHE A 221 9.33 4.90 -3.89
CA PHE A 221 9.26 3.49 -3.54
C PHE A 221 8.27 2.66 -4.37
N ASN A 222 7.32 3.30 -5.08
CA ASN A 222 6.36 2.58 -5.93
C ASN A 222 6.56 2.86 -7.43
N ILE A 223 6.62 4.13 -7.84
CA ILE A 223 6.63 4.50 -9.27
C ILE A 223 8.03 4.36 -9.86
N SER A 224 9.06 4.88 -9.17
CA SER A 224 10.43 4.81 -9.67
C SER A 224 10.90 3.37 -9.95
N PRO A 225 10.67 2.38 -9.06
CA PRO A 225 11.09 1.00 -9.32
C PRO A 225 10.29 0.34 -10.44
N LEU A 226 9.02 0.73 -10.61
CA LEU A 226 8.16 0.22 -11.68
C LEU A 226 8.58 0.76 -13.04
N LEU A 227 8.89 2.05 -13.13
CA LEU A 227 9.44 2.67 -14.35
C LEU A 227 10.79 2.07 -14.71
N LEU A 228 11.70 1.95 -13.73
CA LEU A 228 13.00 1.31 -13.95
C LEU A 228 12.82 -0.10 -14.52
N TYR A 229 11.89 -0.88 -13.96
CA TYR A 229 11.58 -2.21 -14.48
C TYR A 229 11.12 -2.19 -15.95
N SER A 230 10.21 -1.28 -16.33
CA SER A 230 9.75 -1.18 -17.71
C SER A 230 10.84 -0.80 -18.72
N TYR A 231 11.93 -0.15 -18.27
CA TYR A 231 13.07 0.21 -19.14
C TYR A 231 14.14 -0.89 -19.26
N PHE A 232 14.28 -1.79 -18.28
CA PHE A 232 15.33 -2.82 -18.31
C PHE A 232 14.86 -4.12 -18.99
N SER A 233 15.72 -4.65 -19.86
CA SER A 233 15.49 -5.86 -20.67
C SER A 233 14.97 -7.07 -19.87
N SER A 234 14.18 -7.92 -20.54
CA SER A 234 13.56 -9.15 -20.02
C SER A 234 14.55 -10.11 -19.33
N THR A 235 15.85 -10.02 -19.61
CA THR A 235 16.90 -10.82 -18.98
C THR A 235 17.10 -10.51 -17.49
N LEU A 236 16.72 -9.31 -17.01
CA LEU A 236 16.82 -8.93 -15.59
C LEU A 236 15.52 -9.14 -14.79
N VAL A 237 14.45 -9.66 -15.39
CA VAL A 237 13.13 -9.79 -14.72
C VAL A 237 13.21 -10.59 -13.41
N ARG A 238 14.01 -11.68 -13.39
CA ARG A 238 14.21 -12.50 -12.19
C ARG A 238 14.85 -11.74 -11.01
N VAL A 239 15.62 -10.69 -11.30
CA VAL A 239 16.27 -9.84 -10.29
C VAL A 239 15.40 -8.63 -9.95
N ASN A 240 14.78 -8.04 -10.96
CA ASN A 240 14.04 -6.78 -10.83
C ASN A 240 12.71 -6.95 -10.09
N TYR A 241 11.97 -8.04 -10.30
CA TYR A 241 10.68 -8.22 -9.63
C TYR A 241 10.81 -8.34 -8.09
N PRO A 242 11.75 -9.14 -7.55
CA PRO A 242 12.06 -9.10 -6.12
C PRO A 242 12.50 -7.72 -5.62
N LEU A 243 13.25 -6.95 -6.42
CA LEU A 243 13.73 -5.62 -6.05
C LEU A 243 12.58 -4.61 -5.90
N ILE A 244 11.56 -4.66 -6.77
CA ILE A 244 10.34 -3.87 -6.62
C ILE A 244 9.68 -4.19 -5.27
N THR A 245 9.55 -5.47 -4.92
CA THR A 245 8.96 -5.86 -3.63
C THR A 245 9.74 -5.32 -2.44
N VAL A 246 11.09 -5.38 -2.49
CA VAL A 246 11.97 -4.82 -1.46
C VAL A 246 11.73 -3.32 -1.31
N SER A 247 11.75 -2.58 -2.42
CA SER A 247 11.51 -1.13 -2.41
C SER A 247 10.16 -0.77 -1.80
N ARG A 248 9.09 -1.46 -2.22
CA ARG A 248 7.74 -1.22 -1.70
C ARG A 248 7.64 -1.48 -0.20
N ASN A 249 8.21 -2.59 0.27
CA ASN A 249 8.18 -2.91 1.70
C ASN A 249 9.04 -1.94 2.53
N ALA A 250 10.16 -1.48 2.00
CA ALA A 250 10.96 -0.42 2.63
C ALA A 250 10.17 0.89 2.73
N GLY A 251 9.45 1.27 1.66
CA GLY A 251 8.55 2.41 1.65
C GLY A 251 7.45 2.31 2.72
N SER A 252 6.79 1.16 2.79
CA SER A 252 5.79 0.88 3.83
C SER A 252 6.36 0.90 5.24
N ALA A 253 7.58 0.38 5.45
CA ALA A 253 8.24 0.43 6.76
C ALA A 253 8.46 1.87 7.23
N ILE A 254 8.94 2.74 6.34
CA ILE A 254 9.12 4.17 6.62
C ILE A 254 7.77 4.83 6.93
N GLU A 255 6.75 4.54 6.13
CA GLU A 255 5.40 5.07 6.34
C GLU A 255 4.83 4.67 7.71
N SER A 256 4.96 3.40 8.09
CA SER A 256 4.54 2.89 9.39
C SER A 256 5.21 3.63 10.55
N VAL A 257 6.51 3.89 10.45
CA VAL A 257 7.27 4.66 11.46
C VAL A 257 6.77 6.11 11.55
N ILE A 258 6.48 6.74 10.41
CA ILE A 258 5.90 8.10 10.37
C ILE A 258 4.53 8.11 11.03
N LEU A 259 3.64 7.17 10.66
CA LEU A 259 2.30 7.04 11.24
C LEU A 259 2.36 6.85 12.75
N TRP A 260 3.25 5.98 13.23
CA TRP A 260 3.44 5.78 14.67
C TRP A 260 3.83 7.07 15.39
N LYS A 261 4.81 7.83 14.86
CA LYS A 261 5.23 9.13 15.42
C LYS A 261 4.08 10.14 15.43
N LEU A 262 3.30 10.21 14.35
CA LEU A 262 2.15 11.12 14.23
C LEU A 262 1.04 10.79 15.21
N LEU A 263 0.72 9.50 15.37
CA LEU A 263 -0.34 9.04 16.25
C LEU A 263 0.05 9.09 17.73
N SER A 264 1.34 8.87 18.04
CA SER A 264 1.86 8.88 19.41
C SER A 264 2.16 10.30 19.93
N SER A 265 2.21 11.30 19.05
CA SER A 265 2.37 12.70 19.46
C SER A 265 1.12 13.17 20.22
N LYS A 266 1.16 13.10 21.55
CA LYS A 266 0.16 13.74 22.42
C LYS A 266 0.12 15.23 22.07
N LYS A 267 -0.97 15.71 21.47
CA LYS A 267 -1.22 17.16 21.37
C LYS A 267 -1.26 17.69 22.79
N LYS A 268 -0.20 18.40 23.23
CA LYS A 268 -0.30 19.35 24.33
C LYS A 268 -1.28 20.42 23.86
N VAL A 269 -2.57 20.25 24.15
CA VAL A 269 -3.54 21.33 24.02
C VAL A 269 -3.16 22.34 25.09
N SER A 270 -2.51 23.43 24.67
CA SER A 270 -2.34 24.59 25.54
C SER A 270 -3.72 25.24 25.73
N PRO A 271 -4.17 25.51 26.96
CA PRO A 271 -5.51 26.01 27.27
C PRO A 271 -5.77 27.50 26.90
N ASN A 272 -5.03 28.09 25.97
CA ASN A 272 -5.07 29.56 25.77
C ASN A 272 -5.99 30.10 24.66
N ASN A 273 -6.81 29.29 23.97
CA ASN A 273 -7.72 29.80 22.92
C ASN A 273 -9.21 29.85 23.32
N ILE A 274 -9.56 29.76 24.61
CA ILE A 274 -10.96 29.86 25.10
C ILE A 274 -11.41 31.33 25.30
N ARG A 275 -10.56 32.34 25.06
CA ARG A 275 -10.86 33.75 25.39
C ARG A 275 -11.32 34.67 24.24
N LEU A 276 -11.68 34.17 23.07
CA LEU A 276 -12.04 35.03 21.91
C LEU A 276 -13.42 34.77 21.28
N SER A 277 -14.35 34.14 22.01
CA SER A 277 -15.74 33.95 21.56
C SER A 277 -16.79 34.65 22.43
N ASN A 278 -16.37 35.63 23.25
CA ASN A 278 -17.25 36.49 24.05
C ASN A 278 -16.98 37.97 23.74
N LEU A 279 -17.11 38.34 22.47
CA LEU A 279 -17.25 39.69 21.90
C LEU A 279 -17.67 39.53 20.43
#